data_AF-J9G236-F1
#
_entry.id   AF-J9G236-F1
#
_cell.length_a   1.000
_cell.length_b   1.000
_cell.length_c   1.000
_cell.angle_alpha   90.00
_cell.angle_beta   90.00
_cell.angle_gamma   90.00
#
_symmetry.space_group_name_H-M   'P 1'
#
loop_
_entity.id
_entity.type
_entity.pdbx_description
1 polymer ?
#
loop_
_entity_poly.entity_id
_entity_poly.type
_entity_poly.pdbx_seq_one_letter_code
_entity_poly.pdbx_strand_id
1 'polypeptide(L)'
;MIDKEDILERTGRGLAVFKHYINFPVRPGKNFRNPLYEDRIASCNIYYDRRAQVFKMKDFGNNEYSGDCFWFVGMLYGLDVKRDFVAIINRIVSDLNITIVHTGNNDMPARKKAVEKRIIMN
;
A
#
# COMPACT_ATOMS: atom_id res chain seq x y z
N MET A 1 18.91 1.10 4.95
CA MET A 1 17.70 0.38 5.41
C MET A 1 16.61 0.76 4.44
N ILE A 2 15.86 -0.20 3.90
CA ILE A 2 14.69 0.11 3.07
C ILE A 2 13.61 0.69 3.98
N ASP A 3 13.08 1.84 3.61
CA ASP A 3 12.06 2.51 4.42
C ASP A 3 10.66 2.34 3.83
N LYS A 4 9.68 2.96 4.50
CA LYS A 4 8.27 2.94 4.05
C LYS A 4 8.12 3.42 2.60
N GLU A 5 8.80 4.50 2.23
CA GLU A 5 8.62 5.14 0.93
C GLU A 5 9.24 4.30 -0.18
N ASP A 6 10.39 3.67 0.07
CA ASP A 6 11.00 2.72 -0.86
C ASP A 6 10.04 1.57 -1.20
N ILE A 7 9.37 1.01 -0.19
CA ILE A 7 8.35 -0.04 -0.41
C ILE A 7 7.21 0.50 -1.26
N LEU A 8 6.70 1.68 -0.95
CA LEU A 8 5.60 2.28 -1.72
C LEU A 8 6.01 2.55 -3.17
N GLU A 9 7.20 3.05 -3.44
CA GLU A 9 7.68 3.28 -4.81
C GLU A 9 7.80 1.97 -5.60
N ARG A 10 8.36 0.93 -4.98
CA ARG A 10 8.63 -0.36 -5.64
C ARG A 10 7.39 -1.24 -5.80
N THR A 11 6.31 -0.97 -5.07
CA THR A 11 5.10 -1.78 -5.05
C THR A 11 3.90 -1.13 -5.73
N GLY A 12 4.12 -0.05 -6.50
CA GLY A 12 3.02 0.69 -7.12
C GLY A 12 2.10 1.29 -6.06
N ARG A 13 2.69 1.96 -5.07
CA ARG A 13 2.04 2.58 -3.92
C ARG A 13 1.23 1.60 -3.05
N GLY A 14 1.75 0.37 -2.89
CA GLY A 14 1.16 -0.68 -2.06
C GLY A 14 0.23 -1.65 -2.80
N LEU A 15 -0.14 -1.39 -4.05
CA LEU A 15 -1.05 -2.28 -4.79
C LEU A 15 -0.45 -3.68 -5.01
N ALA A 16 0.84 -3.77 -5.29
CA ALA A 16 1.51 -5.05 -5.50
C ALA A 16 1.53 -5.89 -4.21
N VAL A 17 1.64 -5.25 -3.03
CA VAL A 17 1.57 -5.94 -1.74
C VAL A 17 0.20 -6.59 -1.56
N PHE A 18 -0.89 -5.83 -1.75
CA PHE A 18 -2.22 -6.41 -1.65
C PHE A 18 -2.45 -7.58 -2.63
N LYS A 19 -2.03 -7.43 -3.88
CA LYS A 19 -2.17 -8.49 -4.89
C LYS A 19 -1.35 -9.75 -4.58
N HIS A 20 -0.23 -9.60 -3.88
CA HIS A 20 0.61 -10.72 -3.47
C HIS A 20 -0.07 -11.54 -2.37
N TYR A 21 -0.60 -10.87 -1.34
CA TYR A 21 -1.17 -11.54 -0.17
C TYR A 21 -2.64 -11.97 -0.33
N ILE A 22 -3.38 -11.37 -1.27
CA ILE A 22 -4.76 -11.78 -1.56
C ILE A 22 -4.74 -12.84 -2.65
N ASN A 23 -5.15 -14.06 -2.31
CA ASN A 23 -5.08 -15.26 -3.15
C ASN A 23 -6.07 -15.31 -4.33
N PHE A 24 -6.69 -14.19 -4.68
CA PHE A 24 -7.56 -14.04 -5.84
C PHE A 24 -7.33 -12.70 -6.53
N PRO A 25 -7.70 -12.54 -7.82
CA PRO A 25 -7.48 -11.30 -8.55
C PRO A 25 -8.20 -10.11 -7.92
N VAL A 26 -7.43 -9.15 -7.40
CA VAL A 26 -7.97 -7.89 -6.88
C VAL A 26 -7.93 -6.80 -7.96
N ARG A 27 -9.07 -6.15 -8.16
CA ARG A 27 -9.23 -4.98 -9.04
C ARG A 27 -9.63 -3.77 -8.19
N PRO A 28 -8.82 -2.69 -8.15
CA PRO A 28 -9.22 -1.49 -7.44
C PRO A 28 -10.60 -0.99 -7.86
N GLY A 29 -11.39 -0.54 -6.89
CA GLY A 29 -12.77 -0.06 -7.08
C GLY A 29 -13.83 -1.17 -7.21
N LYS A 30 -13.45 -2.45 -7.25
CA LYS A 30 -14.41 -3.57 -7.24
C LYS A 30 -14.45 -4.23 -5.86
N ASN A 31 -15.65 -4.48 -5.36
CA ASN A 31 -15.81 -5.16 -4.08
C ASN A 31 -15.46 -6.66 -4.17
N PHE A 32 -14.92 -7.18 -3.09
CA PHE A 32 -14.60 -8.59 -2.84
C PHE A 32 -14.90 -8.92 -1.37
N ARG A 33 -14.86 -10.22 -1.03
CA ARG A 33 -15.02 -10.68 0.36
C ARG A 33 -13.74 -10.42 1.13
N ASN A 34 -13.84 -9.88 2.33
CA ASN A 34 -12.67 -9.57 3.14
C ASN A 34 -11.85 -10.84 3.42
N PRO A 35 -10.54 -10.86 3.13
CA PRO A 35 -9.69 -12.04 3.35
C PRO A 35 -9.26 -12.23 4.83
N LEU A 36 -9.57 -11.30 5.73
CA LEU A 36 -9.13 -11.32 7.13
C LEU A 36 -10.11 -12.03 8.08
N TYR A 37 -11.31 -12.40 7.61
CA TYR A 37 -12.30 -13.16 8.38
C TYR A 37 -13.23 -13.94 7.44
N GLU A 38 -14.11 -14.78 8.00
CA GLU A 38 -15.14 -15.48 7.22
C GLU A 38 -16.24 -14.51 6.77
N ASP A 39 -15.98 -13.80 5.66
CA ASP A 39 -16.91 -12.83 5.10
C ASP A 39 -17.91 -13.48 4.13
N ARG A 40 -19.19 -13.11 4.28
CA ARG A 40 -20.30 -13.64 3.45
C ARG A 40 -20.72 -12.66 2.37
N ILE A 41 -20.41 -11.37 2.52
CA ILE A 41 -20.91 -10.30 1.65
C ILE A 41 -19.72 -9.54 1.08
N ALA A 42 -19.60 -9.47 -0.25
CA ALA A 42 -18.54 -8.73 -0.90
C ALA A 42 -18.67 -7.21 -0.62
N SER A 43 -17.99 -6.76 0.43
CA SER A 43 -18.07 -5.39 0.96
C SER A 43 -16.69 -4.76 1.17
N CYS A 44 -15.61 -5.51 0.95
CA CYS A 44 -14.24 -5.01 0.98
C CYS A 44 -13.81 -4.51 -0.39
N ASN A 45 -13.09 -3.40 -0.47
CA ASN A 45 -12.51 -2.89 -1.70
C ASN A 45 -11.05 -2.46 -1.49
N ILE A 46 -10.32 -2.37 -2.60
CA ILE A 46 -9.06 -1.63 -2.67
C ILE A 46 -9.29 -0.37 -3.47
N TYR A 47 -8.83 0.78 -2.99
CA TYR A 47 -8.95 2.05 -3.68
C TYR A 47 -7.68 2.87 -3.53
N TYR A 48 -7.45 3.79 -4.47
CA TYR A 48 -6.34 4.73 -4.37
C TYR A 48 -6.76 5.96 -3.55
N ASP A 49 -6.15 6.15 -2.39
CA ASP A 49 -6.31 7.35 -1.58
C ASP A 49 -5.45 8.47 -2.17
N ARG A 50 -6.10 9.45 -2.81
CA ARG A 50 -5.42 10.59 -3.45
C ARG A 50 -4.74 11.52 -2.45
N ARG A 51 -5.17 11.57 -1.20
CA ARG A 51 -4.55 12.45 -0.18
C ARG A 51 -3.27 11.83 0.35
N ALA A 52 -3.31 10.53 0.64
CA ALA A 52 -2.15 9.80 1.12
C ALA A 52 -1.22 9.32 -0.02
N GLN A 53 -1.69 9.39 -1.27
CA GLN A 53 -1.00 8.88 -2.45
C GLN A 53 -0.64 7.39 -2.30
N VAL A 54 -1.54 6.58 -1.75
CA VAL A 54 -1.33 5.13 -1.56
C VAL A 54 -2.62 4.36 -1.81
N PHE A 55 -2.49 3.07 -2.18
CA PHE A 55 -3.63 2.17 -2.15
C PHE A 55 -3.99 1.80 -0.71
N LYS A 56 -5.29 1.75 -0.44
CA LYS A 56 -5.86 1.32 0.83
C LYS A 56 -6.94 0.28 0.61
N MET A 57 -7.11 -0.57 1.60
CA MET A 57 -8.25 -1.46 1.74
C MET A 57 -9.30 -0.78 2.62
N LYS A 58 -10.57 -0.88 2.24
CA LYS A 58 -11.70 -0.51 3.10
C LYS A 58 -12.78 -1.56 3.01
N ASP A 59 -13.27 -1.95 4.16
CA ASP A 59 -14.44 -2.80 4.30
C ASP A 59 -15.65 -1.95 4.70
N PHE A 60 -16.68 -1.96 3.84
CA PHE A 60 -17.93 -1.24 4.07
C PHE A 60 -18.93 -2.02 4.96
N GLY A 61 -18.73 -3.33 5.12
CA GLY A 61 -19.52 -4.18 6.01
C GLY A 61 -18.99 -4.17 7.45
N ASN A 62 -17.67 -4.02 7.62
CA ASN A 62 -17.04 -3.84 8.93
C ASN A 62 -15.91 -2.79 8.89
N ASN A 63 -16.18 -1.59 9.43
CA ASN A 63 -15.25 -0.47 9.40
C ASN A 63 -13.94 -0.70 10.19
N GLU A 64 -13.86 -1.72 11.04
CA GLU A 64 -12.62 -2.09 11.75
C GLU A 64 -11.54 -2.60 10.79
N TYR A 65 -11.94 -3.10 9.62
CA TYR A 65 -11.02 -3.65 8.61
C TYR A 65 -10.72 -2.65 7.49
N SER A 66 -9.96 -1.61 7.84
CA SER A 66 -9.53 -0.58 6.89
C SER A 66 -8.09 -0.13 7.15
N GLY A 67 -7.30 0.03 6.08
CA GLY A 67 -5.91 0.49 6.21
C GLY A 67 -5.10 0.42 4.91
N ASP A 68 -3.84 0.83 4.98
CA ASP A 68 -2.89 0.66 3.88
C ASP A 68 -2.30 -0.75 3.84
N CYS A 69 -1.39 -1.00 2.90
CA CYS A 69 -0.78 -2.33 2.74
C CYS A 69 0.03 -2.78 3.97
N PHE A 70 0.59 -1.87 4.76
CA PHE A 70 1.35 -2.22 5.96
C PHE A 70 0.41 -2.65 7.08
N TRP A 71 -0.70 -1.94 7.26
CA TRP A 71 -1.77 -2.37 8.16
C TRP A 71 -2.31 -3.74 7.77
N PHE A 72 -2.54 -3.98 6.48
CA PHE A 72 -3.07 -5.25 6.00
C PHE A 72 -2.14 -6.43 6.31
N VAL A 73 -0.84 -6.28 6.02
CA VAL A 73 0.17 -7.29 6.39
C VAL A 73 0.26 -7.42 7.91
N GLY A 74 0.17 -6.33 8.66
CA GLY A 74 0.09 -6.37 10.13
C GLY A 74 -1.05 -7.28 10.61
N MET A 75 -2.26 -7.08 10.08
CA MET A 75 -3.44 -7.89 10.42
C MET A 75 -3.27 -9.37 10.05
N LEU A 76 -2.71 -9.68 8.89
CA LEU A 76 -2.47 -11.07 8.45
C LEU A 76 -1.56 -11.86 9.39
N TYR A 77 -0.61 -11.17 10.03
CA TYR A 77 0.42 -11.80 10.86
C TYR A 77 0.29 -11.48 12.36
N GLY A 78 -0.77 -10.79 12.79
CA GLY A 78 -0.97 -10.39 14.18
C GLY A 78 0.07 -9.39 14.70
N LEU A 79 0.62 -8.54 13.81
CA LEU A 79 1.62 -7.52 14.11
C LEU A 79 0.97 -6.14 14.27
N ASP A 80 1.46 -5.35 15.22
CA ASP A 80 1.01 -3.98 15.43
C ASP A 80 1.86 -3.01 14.61
N VAL A 81 1.23 -2.19 13.76
CA VAL A 81 1.95 -1.27 12.85
C VAL A 81 2.82 -0.26 13.59
N LYS A 82 2.47 0.14 14.83
CA LYS A 82 3.26 1.12 15.59
C LYS A 82 4.47 0.48 16.25
N ARG A 83 4.36 -0.76 16.69
CA ARG A 83 5.42 -1.49 17.43
C ARG A 83 6.31 -2.32 16.52
N ASP A 84 5.72 -2.95 15.51
CA ASP A 84 6.33 -4.03 14.72
C ASP A 84 6.61 -3.63 13.26
N PHE A 85 6.67 -2.33 12.98
CA PHE A 85 6.79 -1.81 11.62
C PHE A 85 7.99 -2.39 10.84
N VAL A 86 9.14 -2.53 11.50
CA VAL A 86 10.35 -3.09 10.88
C VAL A 86 10.13 -4.55 10.46
N ALA A 87 9.44 -5.34 11.29
CA ALA A 87 9.11 -6.73 10.96
C ALA A 87 8.15 -6.82 9.77
N ILE A 88 7.16 -5.92 9.70
CA ILE A 88 6.24 -5.82 8.57
C ILE A 88 7.00 -5.48 7.28
N ILE A 89 7.91 -4.49 7.31
CA ILE A 89 8.73 -4.11 6.15
C ILE A 89 9.59 -5.29 5.70
N ASN A 90 10.34 -5.93 6.61
CA ASN A 90 11.22 -7.04 6.28
C ASN A 90 10.46 -8.21 5.63
N ARG A 91 9.24 -8.48 6.12
CA ARG A 91 8.37 -9.50 5.54
C ARG A 91 7.94 -9.14 4.11
N ILE A 92 7.47 -7.92 3.88
CA ILE A 92 7.11 -7.46 2.52
C ILE A 92 8.32 -7.56 1.58
N VAL A 93 9.50 -7.16 2.02
CA VAL A 93 10.74 -7.22 1.23
C VAL A 93 11.08 -8.65 0.83
N SER A 94 11.05 -9.56 1.80
CA SER A 94 11.32 -10.98 1.59
C SER A 94 10.29 -11.59 0.63
N ASP A 95 9.01 -11.42 0.92
CA ASP A 95 7.93 -12.13 0.23
C ASP A 95 7.74 -11.63 -1.22
N LEU A 96 8.02 -10.33 -1.47
CA LEU A 96 7.97 -9.74 -2.82
C LEU A 96 9.34 -9.74 -3.53
N ASN A 97 10.39 -10.30 -2.94
CA ASN A 97 11.77 -10.28 -3.47
C ASN A 97 12.22 -8.87 -3.89
N ILE A 98 11.99 -7.88 -3.03
CA ILE A 98 12.31 -6.48 -3.34
C ILE A 98 13.83 -6.26 -3.22
N THR A 99 14.52 -6.13 -4.36
CA THR A 99 15.97 -5.89 -4.38
C THR A 99 16.35 -4.51 -3.86
N ILE A 100 17.07 -4.42 -2.74
CA ILE A 100 17.58 -3.15 -2.23
C ILE A 100 18.78 -2.72 -3.09
N VAL A 101 18.60 -1.69 -3.91
CA VAL A 101 19.72 -1.08 -4.65
C VAL A 101 20.16 0.12 -3.84
N HIS A 102 21.31 0.02 -3.18
CA HIS A 102 21.95 1.17 -2.56
C HIS A 102 22.54 2.05 -3.66
N THR A 103 21.74 2.96 -4.23
CA THR A 103 22.31 4.08 -4.98
C THR A 103 22.98 4.98 -3.95
N GLY A 104 24.32 4.88 -3.84
CA GLY A 104 25.09 5.86 -3.08
C GLY A 104 24.67 7.26 -3.52
N ASN A 105 24.36 8.11 -2.55
CA ASN A 105 23.91 9.49 -2.75
C ASN A 105 24.84 10.22 -3.72
N ASN A 106 24.51 10.31 -5.01
CA ASN A 106 25.07 11.30 -5.96
C ASN A 106 24.29 11.45 -7.28
N ASP A 107 23.47 10.49 -7.74
CA ASP A 107 22.94 10.54 -9.13
C ASP A 107 21.41 10.58 -9.30
N MET A 108 20.63 11.01 -8.30
CA MET A 108 19.21 11.31 -8.56
C MET A 108 19.03 12.78 -8.98
N PRO A 109 18.62 13.06 -10.23
CA PRO A 109 18.29 14.43 -10.61
C PRO A 109 17.10 14.91 -9.78
N ALA A 110 17.24 16.09 -9.20
CA ALA A 110 16.26 16.72 -8.32
C ALA A 110 14.82 16.59 -8.87
N ARG A 111 13.91 16.06 -8.05
CA ARG A 111 12.47 15.97 -8.34
C ARG A 111 11.96 17.33 -8.82
N LYS A 112 11.64 17.45 -10.12
CA LYS A 112 11.00 18.65 -10.67
C LYS A 112 9.62 18.79 -10.04
N LYS A 113 9.42 19.82 -9.20
CA LYS A 113 8.09 20.22 -8.74
C LYS A 113 7.25 20.56 -9.98
N ALA A 114 6.08 19.95 -10.10
CA ALA A 114 5.11 20.29 -11.13
C ALA A 114 4.68 21.76 -10.95
N VAL A 115 4.87 22.57 -12.00
CA VAL A 115 4.42 23.96 -12.03
C VAL A 115 2.90 23.96 -12.26
N GLU A 116 2.16 24.42 -11.25
CA GLU A 116 0.74 24.71 -11.37
C GLU A 116 0.56 25.92 -12.31
N LYS A 117 0.11 25.67 -13.55
CA LYS A 117 -0.35 26.75 -14.43
C LYS A 117 -1.73 27.20 -13.97
N ARG A 118 -1.76 28.31 -13.24
CA ARG A 118 -2.99 29.07 -12.95
C ARG A 118 -3.43 29.76 -14.25
N ILE A 119 -4.45 29.21 -14.91
CA ILE A 119 -5.15 29.90 -16.01
C ILE A 119 -6.02 30.97 -15.35
N ILE A 120 -5.64 32.23 -15.55
CA ILE A 120 -6.52 33.38 -15.30
C ILE A 120 -7.28 33.59 -16.62
N MET A 121 -8.60 33.47 -16.59
CA MET A 121 -9.48 33.94 -17.66
C MET A 121 -10.17 35.20 -17.14
N ASN A 122 -10.02 36.28 -17.91
CA ASN A 122 -10.73 37.55 -17.77
C ASN A 122 -12.24 37.38 -17.93
#